data_AF-A0A7C2L3F6-F1
#
_entry.id   AF-A0A7C2L3F6-F1
#
_cell.length_a   1.000
_cell.length_b   1.000
_cell.length_c   1.000
_cell.angle_alpha   90.00
_cell.angle_beta   90.00
_cell.angle_gamma   90.00
#
_symmetry.space_group_name_H-M   'P 1'
#
loop_
_entity.id
_entity.type
_entity.pdbx_description
1 polymer ?
#
loop_
_entity_poly.entity_id
_entity_poly.type
_entity_poly.pdbx_seq_one_letter_code
_entity_poly.pdbx_strand_id
1 'polypeptide(L)'
;VAYGISARVAYRAMELARAAGRRVGWLRLITVWPFPEERLRDLATRVRAFIVPELNLGQIVREVERCANGRARTIPVLRPGGAVHDPREILASIEEAFHD
;
A
#
# COMPACT_ATOMS: atom_id res chain seq x y z
N VAL A 1 0.27 -1.26 -1.70
CA VAL A 1 1.53 -1.60 -2.41
C VAL A 1 2.61 -1.71 -1.37
N ALA A 2 3.38 -2.80 -1.32
CA ALA A 2 4.41 -3.00 -0.30
C ALA A 2 5.57 -3.84 -0.84
N TYR A 3 6.72 -3.77 -0.17
CA TYR A 3 7.94 -4.50 -0.51
C TYR A 3 8.63 -5.02 0.75
N GLY A 4 9.58 -5.95 0.59
CA GLY A 4 10.34 -6.51 1.71
C GLY A 4 9.46 -7.10 2.82
N ILE A 5 9.85 -6.88 4.08
CA ILE A 5 9.14 -7.41 5.26
C ILE A 5 7.74 -6.81 5.42
N SER A 6 7.55 -5.53 5.11
CA SER A 6 6.25 -4.86 5.18
C SER A 6 5.21 -5.51 4.25
N ALA A 7 5.64 -6.15 3.17
CA ALA A 7 4.74 -6.87 2.28
C ALA A 7 4.01 -8.03 2.99
N ARG A 8 4.69 -8.76 3.88
CA ARG A 8 4.08 -9.87 4.65
C ARG A 8 3.02 -9.36 5.62
N VAL A 9 3.30 -8.26 6.31
CA VAL A 9 2.35 -7.63 7.24
C VAL A 9 1.15 -7.08 6.47
N ALA A 10 1.39 -6.40 5.35
CA ALA A 10 0.34 -5.87 4.49
C ALA A 10 -0.56 -6.97 3.91
N TYR A 11 -0.01 -8.15 3.62
CA TYR A 11 -0.81 -9.31 3.21
C TYR A 11 -1.79 -9.72 4.32
N ARG A 12 -1.34 -9.79 5.59
CA ARG A 12 -2.22 -10.11 6.72
C ARG A 12 -3.31 -9.05 6.92
N ALA A 13 -2.97 -7.77 6.80
CA ALA A 13 -3.95 -6.68 6.87
C ALA A 13 -5.01 -6.79 5.76
N MET A 14 -4.58 -7.14 4.54
CA MET A 14 -5.48 -7.38 3.40
C MET A 14 -6.44 -8.55 3.65
N GLU A 15 -5.95 -9.67 4.21
CA GLU A 15 -6.79 -10.81 4.59
C GLU A 15 -7.87 -10.42 5.62
N LEU A 16 -7.49 -9.63 6.64
CA LEU A 16 -8.44 -9.12 7.64
C LEU A 16 -9.50 -8.21 7.01
N ALA A 17 -9.08 -7.29 6.14
CA ALA A 17 -10.00 -6.40 5.42
C ALA A 17 -10.96 -7.18 4.51
N ARG A 18 -10.48 -8.24 3.82
CA ARG A 18 -11.34 -9.12 3.02
C ARG A 18 -12.35 -9.88 3.87
N ALA A 19 -11.93 -10.39 5.04
CA ALA A 19 -12.83 -11.03 5.99
C ALA A 19 -13.92 -10.07 6.49
N ALA A 20 -13.61 -8.78 6.59
CA ALA A 20 -14.58 -7.71 6.87
C ALA A 20 -15.39 -7.25 5.64
N GLY A 21 -15.37 -8.00 4.54
CA GLY A 21 -16.15 -7.73 3.32
C GLY A 21 -15.61 -6.60 2.43
N ARG A 22 -14.40 -6.09 2.70
CA ARG A 22 -13.80 -5.02 1.89
C ARG A 22 -13.15 -5.59 0.63
N ARG A 23 -13.45 -4.98 -0.52
CA ARG A 23 -12.82 -5.31 -1.81
C ARG A 23 -11.43 -4.70 -1.90
N VAL A 24 -10.44 -5.40 -1.35
CA VAL A 24 -9.04 -4.99 -1.35
C VAL A 24 -8.14 -6.01 -2.07
N GLY A 25 -7.09 -5.48 -2.70
CA GLY A 25 -6.04 -6.27 -3.33
C GLY A 25 -4.69 -5.98 -2.68
N TRP A 26 -3.71 -6.82 -2.99
CA TRP A 26 -2.34 -6.66 -2.50
C TRP A 26 -1.37 -6.75 -3.68
N LEU A 27 -0.49 -5.76 -3.79
CA LEU A 27 0.61 -5.73 -4.75
C LEU A 27 1.93 -5.76 -3.97
N ARG A 28 2.66 -6.86 -4.12
CA ARG A 28 4.03 -7.01 -3.61
C ARG A 28 5.04 -6.64 -4.69
N LEU A 29 5.89 -5.67 -4.40
CA LEU A 29 7.07 -5.39 -5.22
C LEU A 29 8.17 -6.39 -4.86
N ILE A 30 8.43 -7.34 -5.76
CA ILE A 30 9.59 -8.24 -5.66
C ILE A 30 10.83 -7.54 -6.21
N THR A 31 10.68 -6.93 -7.38
CA THR A 31 11.68 -6.05 -7.97
C THR A 31 11.26 -4.62 -7.67
N VAL A 32 12.07 -3.92 -6.87
CA VAL A 32 11.86 -2.50 -6.58
C VAL A 32 12.40 -1.64 -7.73
N TRP A 33 13.54 -2.04 -8.31
CA TRP A 33 14.12 -1.36 -9.46
C TRP A 33 14.56 -2.38 -10.53
N PRO A 34 14.22 -2.18 -11.83
CA PRO A 34 13.42 -1.08 -12.39
C PRO A 34 11.99 -1.03 -11.84
N PHE A 35 11.47 0.18 -11.60
CA PHE A 35 10.18 0.37 -10.92
C PHE A 35 9.01 0.02 -11.86
N PRO A 36 7.96 -0.69 -11.39
CA PRO A 36 6.87 -1.16 -12.26
C PRO A 36 5.81 -0.09 -12.53
N GLU A 37 6.20 0.98 -13.22
CA GLU A 37 5.36 2.16 -13.45
C GLU A 37 4.07 1.85 -14.20
N GLU A 38 4.15 1.11 -15.31
CA GLU A 38 3.00 0.76 -16.15
C GLU A 38 1.92 0.02 -15.34
N ARG A 39 2.35 -0.91 -14.49
CA ARG A 39 1.44 -1.68 -13.65
C ARG A 39 0.72 -0.80 -12.62
N LEU A 40 1.42 0.15 -12.01
CA LEU A 40 0.80 1.07 -11.05
C LEU A 40 -0.14 2.06 -11.74
N ARG A 41 0.24 2.58 -12.92
CA ARG A 41 -0.62 3.46 -13.73
C ARG A 41 -1.93 2.77 -14.13
N ASP A 42 -1.87 1.52 -14.60
CA ASP A 42 -3.06 0.72 -14.91
C ASP A 42 -3.94 0.53 -13.68
N LEU A 43 -3.36 0.11 -12.56
CA LEU A 43 -4.10 -0.10 -11.31
C LEU A 43 -4.75 1.19 -10.80
N ALA A 44 -4.10 2.34 -10.95
CA ALA A 44 -4.61 3.63 -10.50
C ALA A 44 -5.92 4.03 -11.19
N THR A 45 -6.23 3.46 -12.36
CA THR A 45 -7.53 3.67 -13.04
C THR A 45 -8.66 2.83 -12.46
N ARG A 46 -8.33 1.82 -11.63
CA ARG A 46 -9.28 0.79 -11.14
C ARG A 46 -9.49 0.83 -9.64
N VAL A 47 -8.59 1.49 -8.89
CA VAL A 47 -8.63 1.55 -7.43
C VAL A 47 -8.78 2.97 -6.94
N ARG A 48 -9.42 3.14 -5.78
CA ARG A 48 -9.62 4.46 -5.16
C ARG A 48 -8.38 4.96 -4.42
N ALA A 49 -7.60 4.05 -3.86
CA ALA A 49 -6.43 4.37 -3.07
C ALA A 49 -5.37 3.26 -3.10
N PHE A 50 -4.11 3.65 -2.92
CA PHE A 50 -2.99 2.79 -2.61
C PHE A 50 -2.54 3.03 -1.17
N ILE A 51 -2.60 1.98 -0.34
CA ILE A 51 -1.99 2.00 0.99
C ILE A 51 -0.54 1.53 0.85
N VAL A 52 0.43 2.32 1.33
CA VAL A 52 1.87 2.05 1.19
C VAL A 52 2.54 1.96 2.56
N PRO A 53 2.56 0.76 3.17
CA PRO A 53 3.34 0.54 4.39
C PRO A 53 4.82 0.35 4.06
N GLU A 54 5.67 1.17 4.69
CA GLU A 54 7.13 1.06 4.56
C GLU A 54 7.87 1.46 5.83
N LEU A 55 9.05 0.85 6.04
CA LEU A 55 9.90 1.08 7.23
C LEU A 55 10.85 2.28 7.08
N ASN A 56 10.55 3.15 6.13
CA ASN A 56 11.34 4.33 5.81
C ASN A 56 10.43 5.58 5.77
N LEU A 57 11.00 6.72 5.36
CA LEU A 57 10.33 8.02 5.34
C LEU A 57 9.77 8.41 3.97
N GLY A 58 9.19 7.46 3.23
CA GLY A 58 8.45 7.77 2.01
C GLY A 58 9.17 7.48 0.70
N GLN A 59 10.11 6.54 0.64
CA GLN A 59 10.86 6.29 -0.60
C GLN A 59 9.96 5.69 -1.68
N ILE A 60 9.15 4.68 -1.34
CA ILE A 60 8.28 4.03 -2.31
C ILE A 60 6.94 4.74 -2.42
N VAL A 61 6.44 5.36 -1.34
CA VAL A 61 5.17 6.10 -1.42
C VAL A 61 5.22 7.21 -2.47
N ARG A 62 6.36 7.90 -2.61
CA ARG A 62 6.54 8.98 -3.60
C ARG A 62 6.51 8.47 -5.03
N GLU A 63 7.12 7.30 -5.28
CA GLU A 63 7.10 6.67 -6.61
C GLU A 63 5.71 6.15 -6.97
N VAL A 64 4.99 5.59 -5.99
CA VAL A 64 3.59 5.18 -6.15
C VAL A 64 2.70 6.39 -6.44
N GLU A 65 2.85 7.49 -5.69
CA GLU A 65 2.09 8.73 -5.90
C GLU A 65 2.39 9.33 -7.28
N ARG A 66 3.66 9.36 -7.72
CA ARG A 66 4.04 9.77 -9.07
C ARG A 66 3.33 8.94 -10.14
N CYS A 67 3.22 7.62 -9.94
CA CYS A 67 2.54 6.74 -10.89
C CYS A 67 1.02 6.86 -10.83
N ALA A 68 0.45 7.07 -9.65
CA ALA A 68 -0.98 7.28 -9.45
C ALA A 68 -1.43 8.59 -10.11
N ASN A 69 -0.61 9.65 -10.02
CA ASN A 69 -0.80 10.93 -10.70
C ASN A 69 -2.22 11.48 -10.52
N GLY A 70 -2.70 11.51 -9.27
CA GLY A 70 -4.03 11.99 -8.89
C GLY A 70 -5.21 11.07 -9.26
N ARG A 71 -4.99 9.94 -9.95
CA ARG A 71 -6.07 8.99 -10.30
C ARG A 71 -6.52 8.12 -9.12
N ALA A 72 -5.61 7.85 -8.20
CA ALA A 72 -5.86 7.16 -6.95
C ALA A 72 -5.07 7.85 -5.84
N ARG A 73 -5.64 7.94 -4.63
CA ARG A 73 -4.93 8.51 -3.48
C ARG A 73 -3.78 7.61 -3.07
N THR A 74 -2.61 8.15 -2.71
CA THR A 74 -1.56 7.34 -2.08
C THR A 74 -1.45 7.68 -0.60
N ILE A 75 -1.70 6.67 0.24
CA ILE A 75 -1.76 6.82 1.70
C ILE A 75 -0.52 6.15 2.31
N PRO A 76 0.40 6.93 2.92
CA PRO A 76 1.58 6.39 3.57
C PRO A 76 1.24 5.75 4.92
N VAL A 77 1.84 4.60 5.23
CA VAL A 77 1.88 4.04 6.58
C VAL A 77 3.34 3.87 6.99
N LEU A 78 3.95 4.92 7.52
CA LEU A 78 5.39 5.01 7.77
C LEU A 78 5.74 4.51 9.17
N ARG A 79 6.75 3.65 9.27
CA ARG A 79 7.31 3.21 10.56
C ARG A 79 8.85 3.22 10.52
N PRO A 80 9.47 4.40 10.62
CA PRO A 80 10.93 4.49 10.69
C PRO A 80 11.46 3.86 11.99
N GLY A 81 12.69 3.34 11.97
CA GLY A 81 13.35 2.79 13.17
C GLY A 81 13.36 1.26 13.27
N GLY A 82 12.99 0.54 12.21
CA GLY A 82 13.21 -0.91 12.10
C GLY A 82 12.18 -1.81 12.79
N ALA A 83 11.28 -1.25 13.59
CA ALA A 83 10.13 -1.98 14.12
C ALA A 83 9.17 -2.34 12.99
N VAL A 84 8.75 -3.61 12.94
CA VAL A 84 7.78 -4.10 11.95
C VAL A 84 6.39 -3.52 12.25
N HIS A 85 5.60 -3.23 11.21
CA HIS A 85 4.21 -2.80 11.35
C HIS A 85 3.35 -3.85 12.07
N ASP A 86 2.37 -3.38 12.84
CA ASP A 86 1.23 -4.22 13.23
C ASP A 86 0.23 -4.27 12.05
N PRO A 87 -0.27 -5.46 11.62
CA PRO A 87 -1.29 -5.55 10.59
C PRO A 87 -2.55 -4.70 10.85
N ARG A 88 -2.90 -4.45 12.11
CA ARG A 88 -4.07 -3.64 12.51
C ARG A 88 -3.90 -2.16 12.18
N GLU A 89 -2.67 -1.64 12.17
CA GLU A 89 -2.40 -0.25 11.76
C GLU A 89 -2.64 -0.06 10.27
N ILE A 90 -2.20 -1.04 9.47
CA ILE A 90 -2.44 -1.05 8.03
C ILE A 90 -3.94 -1.24 7.75
N LEU A 91 -4.62 -2.10 8.53
CA LEU A 91 -6.07 -2.29 8.43
C LEU A 91 -6.83 -0.99 8.71
N ALA A 92 -6.48 -0.26 9.77
CA ALA A 92 -7.12 1.02 10.09
C ALA A 92 -6.99 2.02 8.92
N SER A 93 -5.81 2.13 8.33
CA SER A 93 -5.58 2.97 7.14
C SER A 93 -6.37 2.49 5.91
N ILE A 94 -6.53 1.16 5.74
CA ILE A 94 -7.42 0.61 4.71
C ILE A 94 -8.86 1.06 4.97
N GLU A 95 -9.35 0.94 6.20
CA GLU A 95 -10.75 1.27 6.55
C GLU A 95 -11.04 2.76 6.37
N GLU A 96 -10.16 3.64 6.85
CA GLU A 96 -10.23 5.10 6.62
C GLU A 96 -10.38 5.39 5.12
N ALA A 97 -9.62 4.69 4.27
CA ALA A 97 -9.69 4.88 2.82
C ALA A 97 -11.04 4.53 2.16
N PHE A 98 -11.95 3.83 2.87
CA PHE A 98 -13.32 3.53 2.43
C PHE A 98 -14.38 4.52 2.93
N HIS A 99 -14.08 5.31 3.97
CA HIS A 99 -15.02 6.24 4.58
C HIS A 99 -15.01 7.63 3.93
N ASP A 100 -13.92 7.98 3.26
CA ASP A 100 -13.81 9.14 2.35
C ASP A 100 -14.19 8.80 0.91
#